data_AF-A0A6P8IPA4-F1
#
_entry.id   AF-A0A6P8IPA4-F1
#
_cell.length_a   1.000
_cell.length_b   1.000
_cell.length_c   1.000
_cell.angle_alpha   90.00
_cell.angle_beta   90.00
_cell.angle_gamma   90.00
#
_symmetry.space_group_name_H-M   'P 1'
#
loop_
_entity.id
_entity.type
_entity.pdbx_description
1 polymer ?
#
loop_
_entity_poly.entity_id
_entity_poly.type
_entity_poly.pdbx_seq_one_letter_code
_entity_poly.pdbx_strand_id
1 'polypeptide(L)'
;MNKRSVNMLFIIFVLVLVATVHSSSSACAMTENGCCDILSEESCNLFREDNKCSAPSFSHYCQYTCGRCHAEWRRVTKEMVQSTYSVGVELKYSDIGGGLQIKGDVTKNGCGKTTGSGAITFIKGNWIKIKYTQEFIGRVSCWKIFGGTAYPKYRKQFAFSIDDECYYPRINNLMDLSAAEGDKIYGEHLMNSDNNSKFDGRVYRCDNKTQNFWESNNDKGMRGATVELRRSPAGGEAGISTETSCGTPRYIIKDIYVK
;
A
#
# COMPACT_ATOMS: atom_id res chain seq x y z
N MET A 1 27.44 -7.43 -89.98
CA MET A 1 26.16 -7.60 -89.28
C MET A 1 26.34 -7.19 -87.83
N ASN A 2 25.52 -6.23 -87.36
CA ASN A 2 25.18 -5.87 -85.97
C ASN A 2 26.30 -5.62 -84.93
N LYS A 3 26.24 -4.65 -84.01
CA LYS A 3 25.45 -3.42 -83.83
C LYS A 3 26.00 -2.81 -82.53
N ARG A 4 26.32 -1.51 -82.59
CA ARG A 4 26.23 -0.46 -81.55
C ARG A 4 26.59 -0.74 -80.07
N SER A 5 27.55 0.06 -79.61
CA SER A 5 27.65 0.83 -78.36
C SER A 5 26.43 0.87 -77.45
N VAL A 6 26.65 0.91 -76.11
CA VAL A 6 26.02 1.87 -75.16
C VAL A 6 26.78 1.90 -73.80
N ASN A 7 27.18 3.11 -73.43
CA ASN A 7 27.24 3.80 -72.12
C ASN A 7 27.75 3.14 -70.82
N MET A 8 28.81 3.78 -70.33
CA MET A 8 29.12 4.21 -68.96
C MET A 8 27.87 4.51 -68.09
N LEU A 9 27.76 3.85 -66.93
CA LEU A 9 27.01 4.37 -65.78
C LEU A 9 27.61 3.83 -64.46
N PHE A 10 28.06 4.77 -63.63
CA PHE A 10 28.42 4.60 -62.23
C PHE A 10 27.27 3.96 -61.44
N ILE A 11 27.53 2.88 -60.68
CA ILE A 11 26.64 2.44 -59.60
C ILE A 11 27.45 2.18 -58.33
N ILE A 12 26.94 2.82 -57.29
CA ILE A 12 27.46 3.02 -55.93
C ILE A 12 27.29 1.75 -55.07
N PHE A 13 28.26 1.54 -54.18
CA PHE A 13 28.27 0.61 -53.04
C PHE A 13 26.95 0.55 -52.26
N VAL A 14 26.41 -0.65 -52.02
CA VAL A 14 25.71 -0.95 -50.76
C VAL A 14 26.07 -2.38 -50.32
N LEU A 15 26.90 -2.47 -49.28
CA LEU A 15 27.07 -3.68 -48.47
C LEU A 15 25.72 -4.02 -47.83
N VAL A 16 25.14 -5.17 -48.16
CA VAL A 16 24.02 -5.75 -47.40
C VAL A 16 24.62 -6.55 -46.25
N LEU A 17 24.75 -5.91 -45.09
CA LEU A 17 25.00 -6.60 -43.83
C LEU A 17 23.70 -7.29 -43.40
N VAL A 18 23.62 -8.60 -43.60
CA VAL A 18 22.51 -9.42 -43.07
C VAL A 18 22.71 -9.53 -41.56
N ALA A 19 22.13 -8.59 -40.80
CA ALA A 19 21.96 -8.75 -39.37
C ALA A 19 20.81 -9.74 -39.13
N THR A 20 21.16 -11.00 -38.89
CA THR A 20 20.25 -11.96 -38.25
C THR A 20 19.95 -11.45 -36.85
N VAL A 21 18.88 -10.68 -36.71
CA VAL A 21 18.30 -10.32 -35.42
C VAL A 21 17.75 -11.61 -34.81
N HIS A 22 18.53 -12.21 -33.92
CA HIS A 22 17.99 -13.15 -32.96
C HIS A 22 16.95 -12.39 -32.15
N SER A 23 15.68 -12.77 -32.30
CA SER A 23 14.59 -12.34 -31.44
C SER A 23 14.80 -12.93 -30.04
N SER A 24 15.77 -12.39 -29.31
CA SER A 24 15.80 -12.50 -27.86
C SER A 24 14.60 -11.71 -27.35
N SER A 25 13.50 -12.42 -27.15
CA SER A 25 12.39 -11.99 -26.33
C SER A 25 12.96 -11.73 -24.93
N SER A 26 13.35 -10.47 -24.68
CA SER A 26 13.54 -9.95 -23.33
C SER A 26 12.16 -9.85 -22.69
N ALA A 27 11.61 -11.02 -22.35
CA ALA A 27 10.45 -11.15 -21.52
C ALA A 27 10.85 -10.62 -20.15
N CYS A 28 10.45 -9.38 -19.87
CA CYS A 28 10.58 -8.84 -18.53
C CYS A 28 9.83 -9.80 -17.60
N ALA A 29 10.54 -10.41 -16.66
CA ALA A 29 9.94 -11.31 -15.70
C ALA A 29 8.84 -10.53 -14.99
N MET A 30 7.58 -10.90 -15.22
CA MET A 30 6.43 -10.21 -14.63
C MET A 30 6.65 -10.12 -13.13
N THR A 31 6.92 -8.90 -12.62
CA THR A 31 6.86 -8.69 -11.18
C THR A 31 5.40 -8.86 -10.76
N GLU A 32 5.15 -9.24 -9.50
CA GLU A 32 3.82 -9.59 -8.95
C GLU A 32 2.75 -8.47 -9.08
N ASN A 33 3.09 -7.31 -9.66
CA ASN A 33 2.22 -6.18 -9.91
C ASN A 33 1.80 -6.01 -11.38
N GLY A 34 2.20 -6.90 -12.30
CA GLY A 34 1.79 -6.84 -13.71
C GLY A 34 2.30 -5.61 -14.48
N CYS A 35 3.17 -4.79 -13.89
CA CYS A 35 3.81 -3.64 -14.52
C CYS A 35 5.32 -3.76 -14.39
N CYS A 36 6.03 -3.55 -15.48
CA CYS A 36 7.49 -3.60 -15.54
C CYS A 36 7.99 -2.71 -16.67
N ASP A 37 9.22 -2.24 -16.55
CA ASP A 37 9.92 -1.60 -17.65
C ASP A 37 10.38 -2.68 -18.62
N ILE A 38 10.01 -2.54 -19.89
CA ILE A 38 10.41 -3.47 -20.97
C ILE A 38 11.89 -3.27 -21.29
N LEU A 39 12.40 -2.05 -21.12
CA LEU A 39 13.79 -1.70 -21.34
C LEU A 39 14.59 -1.80 -20.03
N SER A 40 15.92 -1.82 -20.14
CA SER A 40 16.79 -1.80 -18.98
C SER A 40 16.56 -0.55 -18.13
N GLU A 41 16.84 -0.65 -16.83
CA GLU A 41 16.77 0.48 -15.90
C GLU A 41 17.57 1.70 -16.41
N GLU A 42 18.76 1.47 -16.95
CA GLU A 42 19.60 2.51 -17.53
C GLU A 42 18.93 3.21 -18.73
N SER A 43 18.31 2.44 -19.63
CA SER A 43 17.57 2.99 -20.77
C SER A 43 16.36 3.81 -20.31
N CYS A 44 15.63 3.32 -19.30
CA CYS A 44 14.45 3.99 -18.79
C CYS A 44 14.79 5.25 -17.99
N ASN A 45 15.92 5.25 -17.26
CA ASN A 45 16.43 6.45 -16.59
C ASN A 45 16.80 7.53 -17.61
N LEU A 46 17.48 7.18 -18.70
CA LEU A 46 17.75 8.11 -19.81
C LEU A 46 16.46 8.66 -20.43
N PHE A 47 15.42 7.84 -20.58
CA PHE A 47 14.12 8.30 -21.10
C PHE A 47 13.42 9.28 -20.15
N ARG A 48 13.57 9.09 -18.84
CA ARG A 48 13.06 10.02 -17.83
C ARG A 48 13.81 11.34 -17.87
N GLU A 49 15.14 11.28 -17.95
CA GLU A 49 16.01 12.47 -18.02
C GLU A 49 15.75 13.29 -19.30
N ASP A 50 15.48 12.61 -20.42
CA ASP A 50 15.11 13.23 -21.71
C ASP A 50 13.67 13.76 -21.74
N ASN A 51 12.92 13.72 -20.64
CA ASN A 51 11.49 14.09 -20.56
C ASN A 51 10.58 13.31 -21.54
N LYS A 52 11.00 12.13 -21.99
CA LYS A 52 10.22 11.30 -22.93
C LYS A 52 9.05 10.57 -22.27
N CYS A 53 8.95 10.61 -20.94
CA CYS A 53 7.81 10.06 -20.20
C CYS A 53 6.47 10.76 -20.47
N SER A 54 6.50 11.96 -21.05
CA SER A 54 5.32 12.69 -21.51
C SER A 54 4.81 12.19 -22.88
N ALA A 55 5.68 11.56 -23.68
CA ALA A 55 5.37 11.08 -25.02
C ALA A 55 4.71 9.68 -24.98
N PRO A 56 3.48 9.52 -25.51
CA PRO A 56 2.76 8.23 -25.51
C PRO A 56 3.56 7.10 -26.17
N SER A 57 4.35 7.41 -27.20
CA SER A 57 5.14 6.45 -27.99
C SER A 57 6.25 5.75 -27.20
N PHE A 58 6.72 6.36 -26.10
CA PHE A 58 7.87 5.86 -25.32
C PHE A 58 7.49 5.44 -23.90
N SER A 59 6.43 6.03 -23.35
CA SER A 59 5.96 5.76 -21.99
C SER A 59 5.54 4.29 -21.74
N HIS A 60 5.16 3.54 -22.78
CA HIS A 60 4.81 2.12 -22.67
C HIS A 60 6.00 1.20 -22.40
N TYR A 61 7.23 1.60 -22.76
CA TYR A 61 8.43 0.78 -22.55
C TYR A 61 9.03 0.96 -21.15
N CYS A 62 8.74 2.08 -20.50
CA CYS A 62 9.27 2.46 -19.21
C CYS A 62 8.12 2.84 -18.27
N GLN A 63 7.08 2.01 -18.19
CA GLN A 63 5.84 2.35 -17.48
C GLN A 63 6.07 2.60 -15.98
N TYR A 64 6.96 1.84 -15.37
CA TYR A 64 7.32 2.01 -13.97
C TYR A 64 8.15 3.27 -13.80
N THR A 65 9.23 3.41 -14.56
CA THR A 65 10.13 4.58 -14.47
C THR A 65 9.44 5.91 -14.82
N CYS A 66 8.46 5.89 -15.72
CA CYS A 66 7.69 7.06 -16.13
C CYS A 66 6.45 7.33 -15.28
N GLY A 67 6.22 6.57 -14.19
CA GLY A 67 5.05 6.75 -13.32
C GLY A 67 3.72 6.51 -14.03
N ARG A 68 3.73 5.73 -15.12
CA ARG A 68 2.59 5.43 -15.99
C ARG A 68 1.97 4.07 -15.68
N CYS A 69 2.48 3.34 -14.68
CA CYS A 69 1.78 2.20 -14.11
C CYS A 69 0.47 2.69 -13.48
N HIS A 70 -0.61 2.68 -14.27
CA HIS A 70 -1.96 2.60 -13.74
C HIS A 70 -2.17 1.16 -13.28
N ALA A 71 -1.51 0.77 -12.19
CA ALA A 71 -1.71 -0.55 -11.61
C ALA A 71 -3.18 -0.69 -11.25
N GLU A 72 -3.86 -1.64 -11.90
CA GLU A 72 -5.20 -2.03 -11.53
C GLU A 72 -5.18 -2.51 -10.07
N TRP A 73 -6.27 -2.25 -9.35
CA TRP A 73 -6.38 -2.72 -7.98
C TRP A 73 -6.43 -4.25 -7.97
N ARG A 74 -5.36 -4.88 -7.49
CA ARG A 74 -5.28 -6.32 -7.28
C ARG A 74 -5.87 -6.66 -5.92
N ARG A 75 -6.86 -7.55 -5.89
CA ARG A 75 -7.43 -8.05 -4.64
C ARG A 75 -6.38 -8.85 -3.88
N VAL A 76 -6.24 -8.57 -2.59
CA VAL A 76 -5.32 -9.29 -1.70
C VAL A 76 -5.99 -10.59 -1.25
N THR A 77 -5.28 -11.71 -1.37
CA THR A 77 -5.70 -13.02 -0.87
C THR A 77 -4.91 -13.41 0.37
N LYS A 78 -5.33 -14.47 1.06
CA LYS A 78 -4.61 -14.95 2.25
C LYS A 78 -3.16 -15.35 2.00
N GLU A 79 -2.83 -15.84 0.81
CA GLU A 79 -1.47 -16.23 0.43
C GLU A 79 -0.52 -15.03 0.32
N MET A 80 -1.08 -13.83 0.14
CA MET A 80 -0.35 -12.56 0.11
C MET A 80 -0.02 -12.04 1.52
N VAL A 81 -0.47 -12.68 2.60
CA VAL A 81 0.02 -12.35 3.94
C VAL A 81 1.48 -12.79 4.05
N GLN A 82 2.37 -11.83 4.27
CA GLN A 82 3.82 -12.07 4.39
C GLN A 82 4.16 -12.55 5.79
N SER A 83 3.75 -11.76 6.78
CA SER A 83 4.06 -11.97 8.18
C SER A 83 3.04 -11.17 9.01
N THR A 84 3.04 -11.44 10.30
CA THR A 84 2.13 -10.77 11.23
C THR A 84 2.85 -10.52 12.53
N TYR A 85 2.62 -9.34 13.09
CA TYR A 85 3.09 -8.98 14.41
C TYR A 85 1.89 -8.55 15.25
N SER A 86 1.79 -9.05 16.48
CA SER A 86 0.67 -8.72 17.36
C SER A 86 1.09 -8.74 18.82
N VAL A 87 0.53 -7.81 19.58
CA VAL A 87 0.68 -7.69 21.02
C VAL A 87 -0.73 -7.50 21.57
N GLY A 88 -1.24 -8.46 22.35
CA GLY A 88 -2.57 -8.34 22.94
C GLY A 88 -3.74 -8.39 21.96
N VAL A 89 -3.54 -8.99 20.79
CA VAL A 89 -4.57 -9.18 19.77
C VAL A 89 -4.48 -10.60 19.21
N GLU A 90 -5.61 -11.30 19.18
CA GLU A 90 -5.76 -12.56 18.43
C GLU A 90 -6.26 -12.26 17.02
N LEU A 91 -5.53 -12.77 16.01
CA LEU A 91 -5.85 -12.55 14.61
C LEU A 91 -6.37 -13.82 13.95
N LYS A 92 -7.42 -13.68 13.14
CA LYS A 92 -7.99 -14.75 12.32
C LYS A 92 -8.07 -14.30 10.86
N TYR A 93 -7.61 -15.18 9.96
CA TYR A 93 -7.56 -14.95 8.52
C TYR A 93 -8.46 -15.92 7.77
N SER A 94 -9.36 -15.38 6.95
CA SER A 94 -10.27 -16.14 6.10
C SER A 94 -10.33 -15.55 4.70
N ASP A 95 -10.48 -16.40 3.69
CA ASP A 95 -10.83 -15.97 2.34
C ASP A 95 -12.34 -15.94 2.18
N ILE A 96 -12.88 -14.76 1.87
CA ILE A 96 -14.31 -14.54 1.64
C ILE A 96 -14.47 -13.89 0.27
N GLY A 97 -15.18 -14.56 -0.64
CA GLY A 97 -15.38 -14.06 -2.00
C GLY A 97 -14.08 -13.86 -2.77
N GLY A 98 -13.08 -14.72 -2.55
CA GLY A 98 -11.77 -14.65 -3.20
C GLY A 98 -10.86 -13.50 -2.70
N GLY A 99 -11.14 -12.93 -1.53
CA GLY A 99 -10.29 -11.93 -0.91
C GLY A 99 -10.06 -12.17 0.58
N LEU A 100 -8.94 -11.64 1.07
CA LEU A 100 -8.54 -11.70 2.46
C LEU A 100 -9.50 -10.89 3.34
N GLN A 101 -9.99 -11.53 4.39
CA GLN A 101 -10.57 -10.89 5.57
C GLN A 101 -9.69 -11.17 6.79
N ILE A 102 -9.40 -10.11 7.54
CA ILE A 102 -8.64 -10.15 8.78
C ILE A 102 -9.60 -9.79 9.91
N LYS A 103 -9.73 -10.65 10.92
CA LYS A 103 -10.43 -10.32 12.17
C LYS A 103 -9.41 -10.18 13.29
N GLY A 104 -9.51 -9.11 14.06
CA GLY A 104 -8.73 -8.92 15.27
C GLY A 104 -9.63 -8.87 16.50
N ASP A 105 -9.38 -9.75 17.44
CA ASP A 105 -10.00 -9.76 18.78
C ASP A 105 -8.94 -9.27 19.79
N VAL A 106 -9.16 -8.10 20.40
CA VAL A 106 -8.21 -7.55 21.39
C VAL A 106 -8.37 -8.28 22.71
N THR A 107 -7.32 -8.97 23.16
CA THR A 107 -7.34 -9.85 24.35
C THR A 107 -6.66 -9.23 25.57
N LYS A 108 -5.72 -8.29 25.37
CA LYS A 108 -5.05 -7.57 26.46
C LYS A 108 -5.57 -6.14 26.54
N ASN A 109 -5.67 -5.61 27.74
CA ASN A 109 -6.06 -4.22 27.99
C ASN A 109 -4.91 -3.45 28.63
N GLY A 110 -4.46 -2.36 28.01
CA GLY A 110 -3.52 -1.40 28.59
C GLY A 110 -4.23 -0.09 28.92
N CYS A 111 -4.00 0.48 30.09
CA CYS A 111 -4.50 1.81 30.45
C CYS A 111 -3.44 2.68 31.15
N GLY A 112 -3.56 3.99 30.98
CA GLY A 112 -2.69 4.96 31.65
C GLY A 112 -1.23 4.87 31.16
N LYS A 113 -0.36 4.26 31.97
CA LYS A 113 1.08 4.11 31.68
C LYS A 113 1.46 2.73 31.14
N THR A 114 0.53 1.80 31.03
CA THR A 114 0.82 0.44 30.52
C THR A 114 0.73 0.40 29.00
N THR A 115 1.51 -0.50 28.38
CA THR A 115 1.50 -0.77 26.94
C THR A 115 0.11 -1.19 26.47
N GLY A 116 -0.33 -0.61 25.35
CA GLY A 116 -1.57 -0.98 24.68
C GLY A 116 -1.48 -2.30 23.92
N SER A 117 -2.50 -2.56 23.11
CA SER A 117 -2.63 -3.71 22.22
C SER A 117 -2.56 -3.26 20.77
N GLY A 118 -2.09 -4.12 19.88
CA GLY A 118 -2.02 -3.79 18.47
C GLY A 118 -1.56 -4.94 17.61
N ALA A 119 -1.80 -4.80 16.31
CA ALA A 119 -1.37 -5.75 15.31
C ALA A 119 -0.96 -5.06 14.01
N ILE A 120 -0.07 -5.73 13.27
CA ILE A 120 0.32 -5.41 11.90
C ILE A 120 0.22 -6.70 11.08
N THR A 121 -0.52 -6.66 9.99
CA THR A 121 -0.49 -7.71 8.96
C THR A 121 0.23 -7.19 7.73
N PHE A 122 1.43 -7.71 7.46
CA PHE A 122 2.26 -7.32 6.32
C PHE A 122 1.79 -8.01 5.05
N ILE A 123 1.70 -7.26 3.95
CA ILE A 123 1.19 -7.74 2.66
C ILE A 123 2.34 -7.82 1.65
N LYS A 124 2.53 -9.00 1.06
CA LYS A 124 3.56 -9.29 0.06
C LYS A 124 3.44 -8.40 -1.18
N GLY A 125 4.56 -8.28 -1.87
CA GLY A 125 4.66 -7.65 -3.18
C GLY A 125 5.11 -6.18 -3.12
N ASN A 126 5.38 -5.64 -4.29
CA ASN A 126 5.96 -4.30 -4.47
C ASN A 126 4.89 -3.24 -4.76
N TRP A 127 3.79 -3.25 -4.03
CA TRP A 127 2.71 -2.29 -4.22
C TRP A 127 3.05 -0.91 -3.63
N ILE A 128 2.44 0.14 -4.19
CA ILE A 128 2.64 1.54 -3.81
C ILE A 128 1.43 2.13 -3.08
N LYS A 129 0.24 1.54 -3.26
CA LYS A 129 -0.98 1.90 -2.52
C LYS A 129 -1.73 0.66 -2.06
N ILE A 130 -2.42 0.79 -0.94
CA ILE A 130 -3.35 -0.21 -0.43
C ILE A 130 -4.71 0.44 -0.17
N LYS A 131 -5.77 -0.29 -0.49
CA LYS A 131 -7.17 0.05 -0.21
C LYS A 131 -7.75 -1.00 0.70
N TYR A 132 -8.47 -0.62 1.74
CA TYR A 132 -9.20 -1.57 2.58
C TYR A 132 -10.35 -0.91 3.34
N THR A 133 -11.38 -1.71 3.62
CA THR A 133 -12.44 -1.36 4.57
C THR A 133 -12.04 -1.86 5.94
N GLN A 134 -12.17 -1.00 6.95
CA GLN A 134 -12.00 -1.39 8.34
C GLN A 134 -13.27 -1.08 9.12
N GLU A 135 -13.77 -2.12 9.78
CA GLU A 135 -14.93 -2.09 10.67
C GLU A 135 -14.48 -2.36 12.09
N PHE A 136 -15.20 -1.76 13.02
CA PHE A 136 -14.75 -1.57 14.37
C PHE A 136 -15.93 -1.73 15.32
N ILE A 137 -15.78 -2.54 16.37
CA ILE A 137 -16.86 -2.92 17.28
C ILE A 137 -16.36 -2.93 18.72
N GLY A 138 -17.14 -2.35 19.62
CA GLY A 138 -16.80 -2.24 21.03
C GLY A 138 -16.12 -0.91 21.36
N ARG A 139 -15.62 -0.81 22.59
CA ARG A 139 -15.13 0.45 23.17
C ARG A 139 -13.63 0.44 23.40
N VAL A 140 -12.98 1.57 23.14
CA VAL A 140 -11.61 1.91 23.58
C VAL A 140 -11.48 3.40 23.86
N SER A 141 -10.68 3.77 24.85
CA SER A 141 -10.38 5.20 25.09
C SER A 141 -9.27 5.72 24.18
N CYS A 142 -8.41 4.83 23.68
CA CYS A 142 -7.25 5.19 22.87
C CYS A 142 -7.17 4.30 21.62
N TRP A 143 -6.87 4.90 20.48
CA TRP A 143 -6.73 4.16 19.23
C TRP A 143 -5.79 4.83 18.24
N LYS A 144 -5.24 4.00 17.35
CA LYS A 144 -4.48 4.39 16.16
C LYS A 144 -4.85 3.43 15.02
N ILE A 145 -5.30 4.00 13.91
CA ILE A 145 -5.87 3.30 12.75
C ILE A 145 -5.42 3.97 11.46
N PHE A 146 -5.73 3.37 10.31
CA PHE A 146 -5.48 3.95 8.99
C PHE A 146 -4.02 4.33 8.73
N GLY A 147 -3.13 3.35 8.90
CA GLY A 147 -1.70 3.47 8.63
C GLY A 147 -0.85 3.31 9.89
N GLY A 148 0.33 3.88 9.86
CA GLY A 148 1.23 3.98 11.01
C GLY A 148 2.61 3.43 10.69
N THR A 149 3.61 4.33 10.63
CA THR A 149 5.00 3.93 10.82
C THR A 149 5.18 3.49 12.26
N ALA A 150 5.88 2.37 12.49
CA ALA A 150 6.19 1.89 13.84
C ALA A 150 7.29 2.71 14.53
N TYR A 151 7.54 3.96 14.11
CA TYR A 151 8.65 4.78 14.59
C TYR A 151 8.12 6.11 15.19
N PRO A 152 8.80 6.70 16.20
CA PRO A 152 8.22 7.19 17.46
C PRO A 152 7.47 8.50 17.29
N LYS A 153 6.21 8.41 16.87
CA LYS A 153 5.29 9.56 16.93
C LYS A 153 4.28 9.44 18.07
N TYR A 154 4.18 8.27 18.71
CA TYR A 154 3.04 7.94 19.55
C TYR A 154 3.47 7.51 20.96
N ARG A 155 2.63 7.89 21.93
CA ARG A 155 2.86 7.72 23.37
C ARG A 155 2.87 6.24 23.78
N LYS A 156 3.39 5.96 24.98
CA LYS A 156 3.46 4.62 25.63
C LYS A 156 2.14 3.83 25.71
N GLN A 157 1.00 4.46 25.43
CA GLN A 157 -0.31 3.80 25.45
C GLN A 157 -0.57 2.88 24.25
N PHE A 158 0.30 2.86 23.25
CA PHE A 158 0.16 2.02 22.05
C PHE A 158 1.13 0.85 22.06
N ALA A 159 0.77 -0.25 21.40
CA ALA A 159 1.53 -1.49 21.44
C ALA A 159 2.93 -1.36 20.83
N PHE A 160 3.07 -0.52 19.81
CA PHE A 160 4.32 -0.34 19.07
C PHE A 160 4.99 1.01 19.38
N SER A 161 4.72 1.60 20.55
CA SER A 161 5.50 2.74 21.02
C SER A 161 6.93 2.31 21.38
N ILE A 162 7.93 3.11 21.01
CA ILE A 162 9.30 2.90 21.46
C ILE A 162 9.36 3.33 22.93
N ASP A 163 9.45 2.36 23.84
CA ASP A 163 10.07 2.56 25.15
C ASP A 163 11.58 2.38 25.02
N ASP A 164 12.38 3.00 25.89
CA ASP A 164 13.85 2.91 25.92
C ASP A 164 14.41 1.47 25.97
N GLU A 165 13.56 0.46 26.19
CA GLU A 165 13.92 -0.97 26.26
C GLU A 165 13.46 -1.79 25.04
N CYS A 166 12.69 -1.21 24.10
CA CYS A 166 12.19 -1.94 22.93
C CYS A 166 13.19 -1.84 21.77
N TYR A 167 14.17 -2.75 21.78
CA TYR A 167 15.41 -2.65 21.00
C TYR A 167 15.23 -2.68 19.47
N TYR A 168 14.07 -3.04 18.91
CA TYR A 168 13.80 -2.94 17.45
C TYR A 168 12.30 -2.77 17.11
N PRO A 169 11.78 -1.53 16.90
CA PRO A 169 10.46 -1.36 16.31
C PRO A 169 10.43 -1.96 14.89
N ARG A 170 9.49 -2.88 14.63
CA ARG A 170 9.24 -3.41 13.27
C ARG A 170 8.68 -2.30 12.40
N ILE A 171 9.51 -1.69 11.57
CA ILE A 171 9.14 -0.56 10.71
C ILE A 171 8.01 -0.99 9.76
N ASN A 172 6.81 -0.45 9.97
CA ASN A 172 5.74 -0.52 9.00
C ASN A 172 5.85 0.63 8.00
N ASN A 173 6.00 0.31 6.73
CA ASN A 173 6.11 1.29 5.65
C ASN A 173 4.76 1.75 5.10
N LEU A 174 3.65 1.45 5.76
CA LEU A 174 2.34 2.04 5.42
C LEU A 174 2.20 3.41 6.08
N MET A 175 2.00 4.45 5.27
CA MET A 175 1.90 5.83 5.78
C MET A 175 0.55 6.07 6.44
N ASP A 176 0.52 6.96 7.43
CA ASP A 176 -0.73 7.48 7.99
C ASP A 176 -1.56 8.15 6.90
N LEU A 177 -2.89 7.95 6.98
CA LEU A 177 -3.87 8.64 6.14
C LEU A 177 -3.61 10.14 6.13
N SER A 178 -3.34 10.68 4.94
CA SER A 178 -3.18 12.12 4.73
C SER A 178 -3.86 12.55 3.44
N ALA A 179 -5.00 13.25 3.57
CA ALA A 179 -5.69 13.81 2.41
C ALA A 179 -4.83 14.82 1.65
N ALA A 180 -3.95 15.57 2.35
CA ALA A 180 -3.01 16.50 1.74
C ALA A 180 -1.98 15.80 0.83
N GLU A 181 -1.75 14.51 1.05
CA GLU A 181 -0.81 13.68 0.29
C GLU A 181 -1.52 12.79 -0.74
N GLY A 182 -2.82 13.03 -0.97
CA GLY A 182 -3.62 12.33 -1.97
C GLY A 182 -4.13 10.95 -1.54
N ASP A 183 -4.12 10.64 -0.24
CA ASP A 183 -4.85 9.51 0.30
C ASP A 183 -6.35 9.81 0.38
N LYS A 184 -7.17 8.76 0.47
CA LYS A 184 -8.63 8.89 0.46
C LYS A 184 -9.28 8.14 1.60
N ILE A 185 -10.41 8.66 2.05
CA ILE A 185 -11.35 7.99 2.95
C ILE A 185 -12.76 8.14 2.39
N TYR A 186 -13.55 7.07 2.44
CA TYR A 186 -14.94 7.03 1.98
C TYR A 186 -15.70 5.88 2.64
N GLY A 187 -17.01 5.82 2.41
CA GLY A 187 -17.86 4.82 3.06
C GLY A 187 -17.88 4.96 4.59
N GLU A 188 -17.71 6.18 5.09
CA GLU A 188 -17.60 6.45 6.51
C GLU A 188 -18.93 6.18 7.23
N HIS A 189 -18.88 5.42 8.31
CA HIS A 189 -20.02 5.08 9.14
C HIS A 189 -19.67 5.34 10.60
N LEU A 190 -20.34 6.33 11.19
CA LEU A 190 -20.15 6.77 12.58
C LEU A 190 -18.66 6.90 12.95
N MET A 191 -17.84 7.55 12.11
CA MET A 191 -16.40 7.71 12.36
C MET A 191 -16.04 8.92 13.23
N ASN A 192 -17.04 9.61 13.80
CA ASN A 192 -16.86 10.75 14.68
C ASN A 192 -17.55 10.52 16.04
N SER A 193 -18.87 10.40 16.03
CA SER A 193 -19.73 10.20 17.21
C SER A 193 -20.83 9.18 16.88
N ASP A 194 -21.73 8.91 17.80
CA ASP A 194 -22.92 8.06 17.62
C ASP A 194 -23.95 8.57 16.58
N ASN A 195 -23.84 9.85 16.17
CA ASN A 195 -24.74 10.48 15.21
C ASN A 195 -24.02 11.20 14.05
N ASN A 196 -22.69 11.12 13.99
CA ASN A 196 -21.90 11.75 12.95
C ASN A 196 -20.95 10.75 12.29
N SER A 197 -21.18 10.50 11.00
CA SER A 197 -20.40 9.57 10.21
C SER A 197 -19.05 10.10 9.75
N LYS A 198 -18.79 11.41 9.83
CA LYS A 198 -17.61 12.02 9.19
C LYS A 198 -16.36 11.97 10.05
N PHE A 199 -15.38 11.20 9.60
CA PHE A 199 -14.06 11.11 10.22
C PHE A 199 -13.42 12.50 10.32
N ASP A 200 -12.84 12.80 11.48
CA ASP A 200 -12.27 14.12 11.77
C ASP A 200 -10.82 14.30 11.26
N GLY A 201 -10.31 13.30 10.54
CA GLY A 201 -8.97 13.29 9.96
C GLY A 201 -7.87 12.83 10.92
N ARG A 202 -8.20 12.50 12.18
CA ARG A 202 -7.19 12.06 13.16
C ARG A 202 -7.03 10.56 13.12
N VAL A 203 -5.88 10.07 12.65
CA VAL A 203 -5.54 8.64 12.66
C VAL A 203 -5.24 8.07 14.04
N TYR A 204 -5.03 8.94 15.03
CA TYR A 204 -4.81 8.54 16.41
C TYR A 204 -5.59 9.45 17.35
N ARG A 205 -6.04 8.88 18.47
CA ARG A 205 -6.72 9.63 19.52
C ARG A 205 -6.58 8.92 20.85
N CYS A 206 -6.27 9.68 21.89
CA CYS A 206 -6.26 9.26 23.29
C CYS A 206 -6.88 10.36 24.15
N ASP A 207 -8.05 10.84 23.72
CA ASP A 207 -8.77 11.90 24.40
C ASP A 207 -10.24 11.46 24.63
N ASN A 208 -10.82 11.86 25.76
CA ASN A 208 -12.20 11.53 26.11
C ASN A 208 -13.20 12.53 25.49
N LYS A 209 -12.93 13.01 24.28
CA LYS A 209 -13.81 13.97 23.60
C LYS A 209 -14.91 13.25 22.84
N THR A 210 -16.01 13.95 22.57
CA THR A 210 -17.20 13.39 21.90
C THR A 210 -16.96 12.90 20.47
N GLN A 211 -15.90 13.38 19.79
CA GLN A 211 -15.50 12.90 18.46
C GLN A 211 -14.62 11.64 18.52
N ASN A 212 -14.38 11.09 19.72
CA ASN A 212 -13.77 9.79 19.90
C ASN A 212 -14.85 8.73 19.65
N PHE A 213 -14.93 8.28 18.39
CA PHE A 213 -15.93 7.33 17.93
C PHE A 213 -15.92 6.03 18.74
N TRP A 214 -14.81 5.64 19.36
CA TRP A 214 -14.70 4.42 20.14
C TRP A 214 -14.89 4.58 21.66
N GLU A 215 -15.17 5.79 22.13
CA GLU A 215 -15.43 6.05 23.54
C GLU A 215 -16.77 5.44 24.00
N SER A 216 -16.91 5.16 25.29
CA SER A 216 -18.10 4.49 25.85
C SER A 216 -19.43 5.16 25.57
N ASN A 217 -19.51 6.49 25.48
CA ASN A 217 -20.77 7.16 25.13
C ASN A 217 -21.13 7.00 23.65
N ASN A 218 -20.15 6.60 22.83
CA ASN A 218 -20.25 6.38 21.41
C ASN A 218 -20.26 4.87 21.05
N ASP A 219 -20.08 3.93 21.97
CA ASP A 219 -19.81 2.52 21.60
C ASP A 219 -21.00 1.71 21.04
N LYS A 220 -22.14 2.36 20.78
CA LYS A 220 -23.34 1.74 20.21
C LYS A 220 -23.13 1.39 18.73
N GLY A 221 -22.75 0.14 18.49
CA GLY A 221 -22.79 -0.47 17.16
C GLY A 221 -21.44 -0.50 16.43
N MET A 222 -21.51 -0.84 15.14
CA MET A 222 -20.34 -0.93 14.26
C MET A 222 -19.94 0.47 13.79
N ARG A 223 -18.65 0.70 13.63
CA ARG A 223 -18.05 1.91 13.06
C ARG A 223 -17.08 1.52 11.97
N GLY A 224 -16.91 2.32 10.94
CA GLY A 224 -15.97 1.93 9.88
C GLY A 224 -15.82 2.90 8.74
N ALA A 225 -14.77 2.70 7.97
CA ALA A 225 -14.54 3.41 6.72
C ALA A 225 -13.67 2.57 5.79
N THR A 226 -13.69 2.93 4.51
CA THR A 226 -12.70 2.50 3.52
C THR A 226 -11.63 3.57 3.36
N VAL A 227 -10.37 3.16 3.36
CA VAL A 227 -9.22 4.05 3.12
C VAL A 227 -8.39 3.59 1.94
N GLU A 228 -7.78 4.53 1.24
CA GLU A 228 -6.69 4.32 0.27
C GLU A 228 -5.45 5.02 0.78
N LEU A 229 -4.41 4.25 1.09
CA LEU A 229 -3.20 4.72 1.76
C LEU A 229 -1.96 4.44 0.90
N ARG A 230 -1.02 5.38 0.94
CA ARG A 230 0.29 5.25 0.28
C ARG A 230 1.31 4.46 1.11
N ARG A 231 2.15 3.69 0.43
CA ARG A 231 3.36 3.07 0.99
C ARG A 231 4.53 4.05 0.92
N SER A 232 5.41 4.00 1.90
CA SER A 232 6.70 4.69 1.85
C SER A 232 7.53 4.19 0.65
N PRO A 233 8.17 5.09 -0.11
CA PRO A 233 9.00 4.73 -1.26
C PRO A 233 10.32 4.06 -0.85
N ALA A 234 10.68 4.07 0.44
CA ALA A 234 11.98 3.60 0.95
C ALA A 234 12.18 2.07 0.95
N GLY A 235 11.26 1.29 0.34
CA GLY A 235 11.47 -0.14 0.06
C GLY A 235 11.61 -1.01 1.32
N GLY A 236 10.52 -1.20 2.05
CA GLY A 236 10.46 -2.14 3.19
C GLY A 236 9.07 -2.71 3.42
N GLU A 237 8.93 -3.65 4.36
CA GLU A 237 7.64 -4.29 4.66
C GLU A 237 6.57 -3.25 5.01
N ALA A 238 5.37 -3.42 4.43
CA ALA A 238 4.23 -2.54 4.69
C ALA A 238 2.98 -3.39 4.96
N GLY A 239 2.18 -2.94 5.91
CA GLY A 239 1.08 -3.72 6.42
C GLY A 239 0.00 -2.87 7.07
N ILE A 240 -1.19 -3.45 7.15
CA ILE A 240 -2.34 -2.81 7.80
C ILE A 240 -2.12 -2.91 9.31
N SER A 241 -2.13 -1.75 9.96
CA SER A 241 -1.90 -1.62 11.40
C SER A 241 -3.16 -1.16 12.13
N THR A 242 -3.36 -1.67 13.35
CA THR A 242 -4.42 -1.22 14.25
C THR A 242 -3.94 -1.37 15.67
N GLU A 243 -3.95 -0.27 16.42
CA GLU A 243 -3.50 -0.22 17.80
C GLU A 243 -4.58 0.42 18.68
N THR A 244 -4.71 -0.09 19.89
CA THR A 244 -5.77 0.28 20.84
C THR A 244 -5.27 0.26 22.27
N SER A 245 -5.90 1.04 23.14
CA SER A 245 -5.70 1.01 24.59
C SER A 245 -7.02 1.29 25.30
N CYS A 246 -7.15 0.84 26.54
CA CYS A 246 -8.32 1.01 27.38
C CYS A 246 -9.61 0.43 26.80
N GLY A 247 -9.55 -0.86 26.46
CA GLY A 247 -10.70 -1.64 26.02
C GLY A 247 -10.29 -2.95 25.36
N THR A 248 -11.29 -3.74 24.95
CA THR A 248 -11.14 -5.04 24.28
C THR A 248 -12.03 -5.10 23.05
N PRO A 249 -11.82 -4.22 22.06
CA PRO A 249 -12.66 -4.17 20.88
C PRO A 249 -12.39 -5.35 19.96
N ARG A 250 -13.27 -5.50 18.98
CA ARG A 250 -13.05 -6.30 17.79
C ARG A 250 -12.96 -5.39 16.57
N TYR A 251 -12.15 -5.79 15.60
CA TYR A 251 -12.16 -5.16 14.28
C TYR A 251 -12.14 -6.20 13.16
N ILE A 252 -12.65 -5.79 12.01
CA ILE A 252 -12.66 -6.56 10.78
C ILE A 252 -12.05 -5.69 9.69
N ILE A 253 -11.06 -6.22 8.97
CA ILE A 253 -10.48 -5.60 7.80
C ILE A 253 -10.82 -6.48 6.60
N LYS A 254 -11.39 -5.87 5.55
CA LYS A 254 -11.88 -6.57 4.36
C LYS A 254 -11.75 -5.68 3.13
N ASP A 255 -12.13 -6.23 1.97
CA ASP A 255 -12.05 -5.52 0.68
C ASP A 255 -10.66 -4.93 0.45
N ILE A 256 -9.64 -5.76 0.72
CA ILE A 256 -8.25 -5.36 0.68
C ILE A 256 -7.74 -5.47 -0.76
N TYR A 257 -7.20 -4.39 -1.30
CA TYR A 257 -6.58 -4.33 -2.62
C TYR A 257 -5.25 -3.60 -2.57
N VAL A 258 -4.32 -3.98 -3.41
CA VAL A 258 -3.04 -3.31 -3.60
C VAL A 258 -2.83 -2.93 -5.05
N LYS A 259 -2.03 -1.90 -5.29
CA LYS A 259 -1.59 -1.50 -6.64
C LYS A 259 -0.21 -0.87 -6.57
#